data_AF-A0A822FSM2-F1
#
_entry.id   AF-A0A822FSM2-F1
#
_cell.length_a   1.000
_cell.length_b   1.000
_cell.length_c   1.000
_cell.angle_alpha   90.00
_cell.angle_beta   90.00
_cell.angle_gamma   90.00
#
_symmetry.space_group_name_H-M   'P 1'
#
loop_
_entity.id
_entity.type
_entity.pdbx_description
1 polymer ?
#
loop_
_entity_poly.entity_id
_entity_poly.type
_entity_poly.pdbx_seq_one_letter_code
_entity_poly.pdbx_strand_id
1 'polypeptide(L)'
;MRFSIEETELDLTYGERYQGIKLPDAYERLILVVFMGSKINFVCSDELQEAWRIIDPILAEIDKKKIPIIPYKFGSRGIPEAFDAAVKHGYLFRGTYVWKDERSASTKTEDKTKVENKK
;
A
#
# COMPACT_ATOMS: atom_id res chain seq x y z
N MET A 1 5.96 2.57 -41.03
CA MET A 1 6.33 2.67 -39.60
C MET A 1 5.08 2.37 -38.79
N ARG A 2 5.10 1.36 -37.90
CA ARG A 2 3.96 0.99 -37.05
C ARG A 2 4.30 1.39 -35.62
N PHE A 3 3.51 2.25 -35.02
CA PHE A 3 3.70 2.70 -33.63
C PHE A 3 2.97 1.74 -32.69
N SER A 4 3.61 1.35 -31.59
CA SER A 4 3.01 0.57 -30.49
C SER A 4 2.76 1.48 -29.28
N ILE A 5 1.71 1.16 -28.53
CA ILE A 5 1.38 1.84 -27.26
C ILE A 5 2.03 1.03 -26.15
N GLU A 6 2.77 1.70 -25.28
CA GLU A 6 3.43 1.13 -24.11
C GLU A 6 2.89 1.82 -22.84
N GLU A 7 2.81 1.06 -21.75
CA GLU A 7 2.41 1.59 -20.44
C GLU A 7 3.62 2.30 -19.79
N THR A 8 3.42 3.53 -19.30
CA THR A 8 4.45 4.32 -18.60
C THR A 8 3.82 5.10 -17.45
N GLU A 9 4.61 5.38 -16.41
CA GLU A 9 4.19 6.06 -15.18
C GLU A 9 4.75 7.48 -15.06
N LEU A 10 4.02 8.32 -14.32
CA LEU A 10 4.54 9.56 -13.76
C LEU A 10 4.84 9.31 -12.29
N ASP A 11 6.12 9.16 -11.94
CA ASP A 11 6.54 8.80 -10.59
C ASP A 11 6.83 10.04 -9.71
N LEU A 12 6.42 9.96 -8.43
CA LEU A 12 6.76 10.91 -7.38
C LEU A 12 7.16 10.13 -6.11
N THR A 13 8.39 9.63 -6.12
CA THR A 13 8.97 9.02 -4.92
C THR A 13 9.46 10.10 -3.95
N TYR A 14 8.82 10.20 -2.77
CA TYR A 14 9.12 11.22 -1.75
C TYR A 14 10.58 11.23 -1.31
N GLY A 15 11.17 10.04 -1.10
CA GLY A 15 12.56 9.90 -0.65
C GLY A 15 13.59 10.45 -1.63
N GLU A 16 13.27 10.48 -2.93
CA GLU A 16 14.16 11.04 -3.95
C GLU A 16 13.92 12.52 -4.14
N ARG A 17 12.65 12.93 -4.20
CA ARG A 17 12.29 14.31 -4.50
C ARG A 17 12.66 15.26 -3.37
N TYR A 18 12.61 14.77 -2.12
CA TYR A 18 12.76 15.55 -0.89
C TYR A 18 13.86 14.98 0.01
N GLN A 19 15.09 14.97 -0.50
CA GLN A 19 16.25 14.50 0.25
C GLN A 19 16.49 15.33 1.51
N GLY A 20 16.74 14.66 2.64
CA GLY A 20 17.04 15.30 3.92
C GLY A 20 15.84 15.86 4.69
N ILE A 21 14.61 15.70 4.18
CA ILE A 21 13.39 16.08 4.92
C ILE A 21 12.98 14.93 5.85
N LYS A 22 12.84 15.23 7.16
CA LYS A 22 12.22 14.29 8.11
C LYS A 22 10.70 14.36 7.93
N LEU A 23 10.08 13.27 7.48
CA LEU A 23 8.63 13.12 7.55
C LEU A 23 8.24 12.90 9.02
N PRO A 24 7.30 13.68 9.58
CA PRO A 24 6.84 13.48 10.94
C PRO A 24 6.11 12.15 11.05
N ASP A 25 6.24 11.49 12.20
CA ASP A 25 5.46 10.29 12.47
C ASP A 25 3.97 10.61 12.61
N ALA A 26 3.11 9.60 12.41
CA ALA A 26 1.66 9.75 12.51
C ALA A 26 1.26 10.36 13.86
N TYR A 27 1.85 9.90 14.96
CA TYR A 27 1.54 10.41 16.29
C TYR A 27 2.09 11.82 16.54
N GLU A 28 3.29 12.14 16.05
CA GLU A 28 3.85 13.49 16.12
C GLU A 28 2.88 14.51 15.48
N ARG A 29 2.32 14.15 14.32
CA ARG A 29 1.37 15.01 13.61
C ARG A 29 0.02 15.11 14.33
N LEU A 30 -0.54 13.99 14.79
CA LEU A 30 -1.85 13.98 15.45
C LEU A 30 -1.84 14.79 16.75
N ILE A 31 -0.80 14.63 17.56
CA ILE A 31 -0.65 15.37 18.82
C ILE A 31 -0.51 16.87 18.54
N LEU A 32 0.28 17.26 17.55
CA LEU A 32 0.40 18.67 17.15
C LEU A 32 -0.95 19.27 16.74
N VAL A 33 -1.76 18.52 15.99
CA VAL A 33 -3.09 18.97 15.54
C VAL A 33 -4.06 19.17 16.72
N VAL A 34 -3.96 18.37 17.78
CA VAL A 34 -4.72 18.56 19.04
C VAL A 34 -4.34 19.88 19.70
N PHE A 35 -3.05 20.20 19.80
CA PHE A 35 -2.60 21.47 20.36
C PHE A 35 -3.05 22.69 19.54
N MET A 36 -3.18 22.53 18.23
CA MET A 36 -3.73 23.55 17.34
C MET A 36 -5.26 23.71 17.45
N GLY A 37 -5.94 22.86 18.24
CA GLY A 37 -7.39 22.89 18.42
C GLY A 37 -8.18 22.43 17.19
N SER A 38 -7.54 21.79 16.21
CA SER A 38 -8.20 21.29 15.00
C SER A 38 -8.56 19.82 15.12
N LYS A 39 -9.68 19.42 14.52
CA LYS A 39 -10.20 18.04 14.55
C LYS A 39 -10.18 17.34 13.19
N ILE A 40 -9.54 17.93 12.18
CA ILE A 40 -9.62 17.46 10.78
C ILE A 40 -9.12 16.03 10.55
N ASN A 41 -8.16 15.57 11.37
CA ASN A 41 -7.58 14.22 11.26
C ASN A 41 -8.14 13.25 12.30
N PHE A 42 -9.27 13.58 12.93
CA PHE A 42 -9.93 12.75 13.92
C PHE A 42 -11.30 12.34 13.40
N VAL A 43 -11.68 11.09 13.68
CA VAL A 43 -12.97 10.54 13.31
C VAL A 43 -14.07 11.22 14.12
N CYS A 44 -15.09 11.73 13.45
CA CYS A 44 -16.26 12.33 14.09
C CYS A 44 -17.25 11.25 14.59
N SER A 45 -18.14 11.61 15.52
CA SER A 45 -19.08 10.64 16.12
C SER A 45 -20.11 10.09 15.13
N ASP A 46 -20.57 10.93 14.20
CA ASP A 46 -21.46 10.56 13.11
C ASP A 46 -20.77 9.65 12.08
N GLU A 47 -19.53 9.99 11.69
CA GLU A 47 -18.70 9.15 10.81
C GLU A 47 -18.48 7.76 11.42
N LEU A 48 -18.18 7.69 12.71
CA LEU A 48 -18.01 6.43 13.43
C LEU A 48 -19.30 5.60 13.45
N GLN A 49 -20.45 6.24 13.68
CA GLN A 49 -21.74 5.55 13.67
C GLN A 49 -22.06 4.97 12.29
N GLU A 50 -21.80 5.71 11.21
CA GLU A 50 -22.05 5.25 9.85
C GLU A 50 -21.09 4.12 9.43
N ALA A 51 -19.83 4.17 9.86
CA ALA A 51 -18.88 3.09 9.65
C ALA A 51 -19.38 1.79 10.31
N TRP A 52 -19.83 1.87 11.56
CA TRP A 52 -20.42 0.72 12.26
C TRP A 52 -21.72 0.24 11.62
N ARG A 53 -22.59 1.14 11.16
CA ARG A 53 -23.82 0.77 10.44
C ARG A 53 -23.55 -0.12 9.23
N ILE A 54 -22.41 0.06 8.54
CA ILE A 54 -22.02 -0.76 7.39
C ILE A 54 -21.38 -2.08 7.82
N ILE A 55 -20.53 -2.06 8.85
CA ILE A 55 -19.73 -3.22 9.27
C ILE A 55 -20.52 -4.19 10.18
N ASP A 56 -21.35 -3.68 11.09
CA ASP A 56 -22.15 -4.46 12.05
C ASP A 56 -22.96 -5.60 11.42
N PRO A 57 -23.74 -5.40 10.35
CA PRO A 57 -24.49 -6.51 9.75
C PRO A 57 -23.58 -7.59 9.15
N ILE A 58 -22.39 -7.21 8.67
CA ILE A 58 -21.40 -8.16 8.15
C ILE A 58 -20.84 -9.02 9.28
N LEU A 59 -20.47 -8.39 10.40
CA LEU A 59 -19.98 -9.09 11.59
C LEU A 59 -21.04 -10.03 12.18
N ALA A 60 -22.28 -9.55 12.33
CA ALA A 60 -23.38 -10.35 12.87
C ALA A 60 -23.65 -11.61 12.03
N GLU A 61 -23.56 -11.50 10.69
CA GLU A 61 -23.72 -12.63 9.79
C GLU A 61 -22.54 -13.62 9.87
N ILE A 62 -21.32 -13.13 10.05
CA ILE A 62 -20.13 -13.97 10.27
C ILE A 62 -20.29 -14.79 11.55
N ASP A 63 -20.70 -14.15 12.65
CA ASP A 63 -20.89 -14.80 13.95
C ASP A 63 -22.04 -15.81 13.93
N LYS A 64 -23.15 -15.47 13.26
CA LYS A 64 -24.33 -16.34 13.16
C LYS A 64 -24.06 -17.57 12.29
N LYS A 65 -23.42 -17.40 11.14
CA LYS A 65 -23.17 -18.48 10.17
C LYS A 65 -21.91 -19.28 10.49
N LYS A 66 -21.04 -18.79 11.38
CA LYS A 66 -19.73 -19.39 11.72
C LYS A 66 -18.98 -19.81 10.46
N ILE A 67 -18.80 -18.85 9.56
CA ILE A 67 -18.22 -19.07 8.23
C ILE A 67 -16.82 -19.70 8.41
N PRO A 68 -16.51 -20.81 7.70
CA PRO A 68 -15.21 -21.45 7.82
C PRO A 68 -14.10 -20.53 7.31
N ILE A 69 -13.03 -20.41 8.09
CA ILE A 69 -11.84 -19.63 7.70
C ILE A 69 -11.05 -20.43 6.67
N ILE A 70 -10.81 -19.84 5.51
CA ILE A 70 -10.03 -20.45 4.44
C ILE A 70 -8.54 -20.25 4.74
N PRO A 71 -7.74 -21.31 4.92
CA PRO A 71 -6.31 -21.17 5.21
C PRO A 71 -5.57 -20.75 3.94
N TYR A 72 -4.52 -19.93 4.12
CA TYR A 72 -3.61 -19.55 3.04
C TYR A 72 -2.16 -19.63 3.52
N LYS A 73 -1.25 -19.81 2.57
CA LYS A 73 0.19 -19.94 2.87
C LYS A 73 0.78 -18.61 3.32
N PHE A 74 1.56 -18.63 4.40
CA PHE A 74 2.30 -17.44 4.85
C PHE A 74 3.20 -16.89 3.72
N GLY A 75 3.14 -15.57 3.51
CA GLY A 75 3.84 -14.89 2.41
C GLY A 75 3.15 -14.96 1.04
N SER A 76 2.02 -15.67 0.91
CA SER A 76 1.17 -15.56 -0.28
C SER A 76 0.39 -14.24 -0.27
N ARG A 77 -0.19 -13.86 -1.42
CA ARG A 77 -1.05 -12.67 -1.55
C ARG A 77 -2.50 -12.92 -1.08
N GLY A 78 -2.73 -13.95 -0.27
CA GLY A 78 -4.06 -14.36 0.19
C GLY A 78 -4.64 -15.54 -0.59
N ILE A 79 -5.97 -15.65 -0.56
CA ILE A 79 -6.77 -16.72 -1.17
C ILE A 79 -7.13 -16.41 -2.64
N PRO A 80 -7.08 -17.39 -3.56
CA PRO A 80 -7.46 -17.17 -4.96
C PRO A 80 -8.88 -16.61 -5.15
N GLU A 81 -9.82 -17.03 -4.32
CA GLU A 81 -11.23 -16.64 -4.39
C GLU A 81 -11.43 -15.14 -4.18
N ALA A 82 -10.54 -14.47 -3.43
CA ALA A 82 -10.58 -13.02 -3.26
C ALA A 82 -10.21 -12.28 -4.56
N PHE A 83 -9.29 -12.84 -5.36
CA PHE A 83 -8.96 -12.28 -6.67
C PHE A 83 -10.10 -12.48 -7.68
N ASP A 84 -10.72 -13.65 -7.68
CA ASP A 84 -11.89 -13.93 -8.53
C ASP A 84 -13.06 -12.99 -8.20
N ALA A 85 -13.28 -12.72 -6.91
CA ALA A 85 -14.28 -11.74 -6.47
C ALA A 85 -13.95 -10.32 -6.97
N ALA A 86 -12.69 -9.89 -6.88
CA ALA A 86 -12.27 -8.59 -7.40
C ALA A 86 -12.51 -8.48 -8.92
N VAL A 87 -12.17 -9.52 -9.68
CA VAL A 87 -12.40 -9.58 -11.14
C VAL A 87 -13.89 -9.51 -11.47
N LYS A 88 -14.73 -10.24 -10.73
CA LYS A 88 -16.18 -10.19 -10.87
C LYS A 88 -16.75 -8.78 -10.64
N HIS A 89 -16.13 -8.00 -9.76
CA HIS A 89 -16.54 -6.62 -9.45
C HIS A 89 -15.83 -5.54 -10.29
N GLY A 90 -15.15 -5.93 -11.38
CA GLY A 90 -14.63 -5.01 -12.38
C GLY A 90 -13.15 -4.65 -12.25
N TYR A 91 -12.42 -5.26 -11.30
CA TYR A 91 -10.97 -5.11 -11.22
C TYR A 91 -10.28 -5.97 -12.28
N LEU A 92 -9.49 -5.36 -13.17
CA LEU A 92 -8.77 -6.06 -14.23
C LEU A 92 -7.26 -6.00 -14.00
N PHE A 93 -6.69 -7.12 -13.55
CA PHE A 93 -5.25 -7.28 -13.46
C PHE A 93 -4.68 -7.68 -14.84
N ARG A 94 -3.97 -6.74 -15.51
CA ARG A 94 -3.40 -6.99 -16.85
C ARG A 94 -2.04 -7.69 -16.84
N GLY A 95 -1.23 -7.47 -15.79
CA GLY A 95 0.11 -8.05 -15.67
C GLY A 95 1.12 -7.65 -16.75
N THR A 96 0.77 -6.71 -17.63
CA THR A 96 1.60 -6.19 -18.73
C THR A 96 2.60 -5.13 -18.27
N TYR A 97 2.30 -4.46 -17.17
CA TYR A 97 3.12 -3.40 -16.62
C TYR A 97 4.42 -3.93 -16.00
N VAL A 98 5.55 -3.36 -16.42
CA VAL A 98 6.88 -3.68 -15.90
C VAL A 98 7.53 -2.39 -15.41
N TRP A 99 7.59 -2.23 -14.09
CA TRP A 99 8.34 -1.14 -13.48
C TRP A 99 9.84 -1.45 -13.52
N LYS A 100 10.63 -0.53 -14.08
CA LYS A 100 12.08 -0.63 -14.16
C LYS A 100 12.70 0.43 -13.27
N ASP A 101 13.28 0.00 -12.17
CA ASP A 101 14.01 0.92 -11.30
C ASP A 101 15.37 1.26 -11.93
N GLU A 102 15.51 2.47 -12.45
CA GLU A 102 16.77 3.00 -12.97
C GLU A 102 17.87 3.09 -11.87
N ARG A 103 17.50 3.06 -10.57
CA ARG A 103 18.44 3.07 -9.44
C ARG A 103 19.12 1.74 -9.16
N SER A 104 18.51 0.61 -9.55
CA SER A 104 19.06 -0.73 -9.27
C SER A 104 20.36 -1.04 -10.04
N ALA A 105 20.66 -0.23 -11.06
CA ALA A 105 21.88 -0.32 -11.87
C ALA A 105 23.08 0.44 -11.27
N SER A 106 22.87 1.52 -10.51
CA SER A 106 23.96 2.38 -9.99
C SER A 106 24.55 1.91 -8.65
N THR A 107 23.79 1.17 -7.83
CA THR A 107 24.28 0.63 -6.55
C THR A 107 25.20 -0.59 -6.69
N LYS A 108 25.31 -1.22 -7.88
CA LYS A 108 26.18 -2.39 -8.09
C LYS A 108 27.66 -2.06 -8.32
N THR A 109 28.02 -0.78 -8.47
CA THR A 109 29.41 -0.38 -8.80
C THR A 109 30.25 -0.10 -7.55
N GLU A 110 29.65 0.25 -6.41
CA GLU A 110 30.38 0.65 -5.20
C GLU A 110 30.72 -0.50 -4.23
N ASP A 111 30.01 -1.63 -4.30
CA ASP A 111 30.27 -2.76 -3.39
C ASP A 111 31.49 -3.62 -3.80
N LYS A 112 32.01 -3.48 -5.03
CA LYS A 112 33.15 -4.26 -5.50
C LYS A 112 34.51 -3.71 -5.06
N THR A 113 34.64 -2.41 -4.82
CA THR A 113 35.92 -1.78 -4.41
C THR A 113 36.23 -1.92 -2.91
N LYS A 114 35.26 -2.32 -2.08
CA LYS A 114 35.46 -2.42 -0.61
C LYS A 114 35.87 -3.81 -0.12
N VAL A 115 35.74 -4.85 -0.94
CA VAL A 115 36.12 -6.23 -0.59
C VAL A 115 37.60 -6.53 -0.93
N GLU A 116 38.22 -5.77 -1.83
CA GLU A 116 39.57 -6.06 -2.33
C GLU A 116 40.72 -5.41 -1.52
N ASN A 117 40.43 -4.45 -0.63
CA ASN A 117 41.42 -3.80 0.26
C ASN A 117 41.39 -4.33 1.71
N LYS A 118 41.02 -5.60 1.88
CA LYS A 118 41.12 -6.30 3.17
C LYS A 118 41.68 -7.71 2.95
N LYS A 119 42.92 -7.77 2.46
CA LYS A 119 43.76 -8.97 2.54
C LYS A 119 45.20 -8.56 2.79
#